data_AF-A0A958QK04-F1
#
_entry.id   AF-A0A958QK04-F1
#
_cell.length_a   1.000
_cell.length_b   1.000
_cell.length_c   1.000
_cell.angle_alpha   90.00
_cell.angle_beta   90.00
_cell.angle_gamma   90.00
#
_symmetry.space_group_name_H-M   'P 1'
#
loop_
_entity.id
_entity.type
_entity.pdbx_description
1 polymer ?
#
loop_
_entity_poly.entity_id
_entity_poly.type
_entity_poly.pdbx_seq_one_letter_code
_entity_poly.pdbx_strand_id
1 'polypeptide(L)'
;MVFNQMGQAQPTMGQSQMSLLNWVKEKEQGFQINGPIGTVALAVFGQQVNPHLQQGFGSTRMYLDTSHLPMGEKELTFFITAFSMLAKLADADGDISSTEKRTIGRFIQDGLKLDQDKSELALTIFRVARNVDFTFEDFAKQFKEINKRKPAMLESFMDVLLALAAADQVFSAEERKLLTVARDVFEISEARFEQLKQRHLQDANTPYHVLGCSPNDPLDVVKKNYQKLSKQWHPDRAVKEGMPAEFSAVAKQKYEQIEAAFAAIQSESGDS
;
A
#
# COMPACT_ATOMS: atom_id res chain seq x y z
N MET A 1 -64.22 -17.57 -44.66
CA MET A 1 -63.09 -16.61 -44.72
C MET A 1 -63.02 -15.98 -43.34
N VAL A 2 -62.30 -16.44 -42.32
CA VAL A 2 -60.90 -16.93 -42.16
C VAL A 2 -59.86 -15.94 -42.68
N PHE A 3 -58.87 -15.66 -41.81
CA PHE A 3 -57.75 -14.67 -41.79
C PHE A 3 -58.06 -13.40 -40.97
N ASN A 4 -57.70 -13.25 -39.70
CA ASN A 4 -56.46 -13.48 -38.93
C ASN A 4 -55.31 -12.52 -39.30
N GLN A 5 -55.05 -11.49 -38.48
CA GLN A 5 -53.73 -11.17 -37.92
C GLN A 5 -53.69 -9.87 -37.08
N MET A 6 -52.92 -9.95 -35.99
CA MET A 6 -52.19 -8.88 -35.28
C MET A 6 -52.95 -7.92 -34.36
N GLY A 7 -53.15 -8.37 -33.11
CA GLY A 7 -53.26 -7.53 -31.92
C GLY A 7 -52.23 -7.99 -30.88
N GLN A 8 -51.21 -7.16 -30.67
CA GLN A 8 -50.01 -7.39 -29.87
C GLN A 8 -50.31 -7.90 -28.45
N ALA A 9 -49.69 -9.03 -28.09
CA ALA A 9 -49.49 -9.42 -26.69
C ALA A 9 -48.48 -8.44 -26.05
N GLN A 10 -48.82 -7.94 -24.86
CA GLN A 10 -47.89 -7.16 -24.03
C GLN A 10 -46.60 -7.97 -23.81
N PRO A 11 -45.41 -7.41 -24.10
CA PRO A 11 -44.20 -8.00 -23.56
C PRO A 11 -44.20 -7.70 -22.06
N THR A 12 -44.26 -8.78 -21.28
CA THR A 12 -43.88 -8.78 -19.87
C THR A 12 -42.61 -7.96 -19.70
N MET A 13 -42.59 -7.02 -18.74
CA MET A 13 -41.39 -6.30 -18.31
C MET A 13 -40.43 -7.30 -17.64
N GLY A 14 -39.82 -8.14 -18.46
CA GLY A 14 -38.85 -9.14 -18.08
C GLY A 14 -37.46 -8.52 -18.04
N GLN A 15 -36.97 -8.28 -16.82
CA GLN A 15 -35.57 -8.46 -16.36
C GLN A 15 -34.41 -7.78 -17.12
N SER A 16 -34.62 -7.11 -18.26
CA SER A 16 -33.54 -6.58 -19.12
C SER A 16 -33.21 -5.10 -18.87
N GLN A 17 -34.09 -4.33 -18.22
CA GLN A 17 -33.76 -2.96 -17.80
C GLN A 17 -33.04 -2.91 -16.44
N MET A 18 -33.24 -3.91 -15.58
CA MET A 18 -32.47 -4.02 -14.33
C MET A 18 -31.03 -4.52 -14.56
N SER A 19 -30.73 -5.20 -15.67
CA SER A 19 -29.35 -5.58 -16.00
C SER A 19 -28.55 -4.41 -16.56
N LEU A 20 -29.15 -3.49 -17.31
CA LEU A 20 -28.46 -2.29 -17.81
C LEU A 20 -28.19 -1.28 -16.70
N LEU A 21 -29.11 -1.08 -15.75
CA LEU A 21 -28.86 -0.21 -14.59
C LEU A 21 -27.85 -0.82 -13.62
N ASN A 22 -27.81 -2.14 -13.49
CA ASN A 22 -26.76 -2.82 -12.72
C ASN A 22 -25.44 -2.86 -13.48
N TRP A 23 -25.42 -3.02 -14.81
CA TRP A 23 -24.22 -2.95 -15.65
C TRP A 23 -23.61 -1.55 -15.68
N VAL A 24 -24.43 -0.50 -15.70
CA VAL A 24 -23.99 0.90 -15.56
C VAL A 24 -23.43 1.13 -14.15
N LYS A 25 -24.11 0.68 -13.09
CA LYS A 25 -23.57 0.72 -11.71
C LYS A 25 -22.30 -0.11 -11.50
N GLU A 26 -22.13 -1.19 -12.26
CA GLU A 26 -20.98 -2.08 -12.19
C GLU A 26 -19.78 -1.54 -13.00
N LYS A 27 -20.04 -0.65 -13.97
CA LYS A 27 -19.03 0.16 -14.70
C LYS A 27 -18.80 1.58 -14.14
N GLU A 28 -19.50 1.95 -13.08
CA GLU A 28 -19.33 3.21 -12.31
C GLU A 28 -18.21 3.12 -11.23
N GLN A 29 -17.19 2.29 -11.45
CA GLN A 29 -15.96 2.37 -10.67
C GLN A 29 -15.03 3.31 -11.42
N GLY A 30 -15.18 4.60 -11.12
CA GLY A 30 -14.27 5.62 -11.57
C GLY A 30 -13.76 6.39 -10.36
N PHE A 31 -12.52 6.83 -10.49
CA PHE A 31 -11.71 7.37 -9.40
C PHE A 31 -12.39 8.59 -8.77
N GLN A 32 -12.74 8.51 -7.48
CA GLN A 32 -13.36 9.63 -6.78
C GLN A 32 -12.31 10.71 -6.46
N ILE A 33 -12.37 11.84 -7.17
CA ILE A 33 -11.43 12.97 -7.03
C ILE A 33 -11.68 13.81 -5.74
N ASN A 34 -12.59 13.38 -4.86
CA ASN A 34 -12.82 14.06 -3.60
C ASN A 34 -11.82 13.57 -2.53
N GLY A 35 -10.72 14.30 -2.34
CA GLY A 35 -9.76 14.08 -1.25
C GLY A 35 -8.29 14.09 -1.68
N PRO A 36 -7.37 13.75 -0.75
CA PRO A 36 -5.92 13.78 -0.98
C PRO A 36 -5.45 13.02 -2.23
N ILE A 37 -5.88 11.76 -2.39
CA ILE A 37 -5.55 10.91 -3.55
C ILE A 37 -6.10 11.52 -4.85
N GLY A 38 -7.32 12.08 -4.80
CA GLY A 38 -7.96 12.81 -5.89
C GLY A 38 -7.10 13.94 -6.44
N THR A 39 -6.61 14.76 -5.52
CA THR A 39 -5.79 15.94 -5.83
C THR A 39 -4.42 15.55 -6.36
N VAL A 40 -3.78 14.55 -5.76
CA VAL A 40 -2.48 14.05 -6.26
C VAL A 40 -2.65 13.46 -7.66
N ALA A 41 -3.67 12.64 -7.91
CA ALA A 41 -3.90 12.09 -9.24
C ALA A 41 -4.20 13.17 -10.28
N LEU A 42 -5.00 14.19 -9.92
CA LEU A 42 -5.27 15.32 -10.81
C LEU A 42 -3.99 16.12 -11.11
N ALA A 43 -3.12 16.31 -10.12
CA ALA A 43 -1.85 17.01 -10.34
C ALA A 43 -0.85 16.18 -11.17
N VAL A 44 -0.83 14.86 -11.01
CA VAL A 44 0.04 13.95 -11.78
C VAL A 44 -0.45 13.78 -13.21
N PHE A 45 -1.77 13.65 -13.42
CA PHE A 45 -2.35 13.22 -14.71
C PHE A 45 -3.26 14.25 -15.39
N GLY A 46 -3.62 15.36 -14.72
CA GLY A 46 -4.66 16.29 -15.19
C GLY A 46 -4.36 17.00 -16.50
N GLN A 47 -3.11 17.04 -16.96
CA GLN A 47 -2.76 17.57 -18.29
C GLN A 47 -2.88 16.54 -19.41
N GLN A 48 -2.90 15.25 -19.09
CA GLN A 48 -2.93 14.14 -20.04
C GLN A 48 -4.33 13.52 -20.16
N VAL A 49 -5.26 13.91 -19.30
CA VAL A 49 -6.59 13.32 -19.19
C VAL A 49 -7.64 14.33 -19.64
N ASN A 50 -8.51 13.94 -20.58
CA ASN A 50 -9.73 14.68 -20.90
C ASN A 50 -10.71 14.49 -19.72
N PRO A 51 -11.00 15.52 -18.91
CA PRO A 51 -11.89 15.36 -17.78
C PRO A 51 -13.32 15.19 -18.28
N HIS A 52 -13.88 13.99 -18.14
CA HIS A 52 -15.31 13.79 -18.33
C HIS A 52 -16.04 14.22 -17.05
N LEU A 53 -16.68 15.38 -17.10
CA LEU A 53 -17.57 15.86 -16.06
C LEU A 53 -18.93 15.19 -16.21
N GLN A 54 -19.30 14.30 -15.28
CA GLN A 54 -20.70 13.87 -15.15
C GLN A 54 -21.38 14.74 -14.10
N GLN A 55 -22.35 15.55 -14.53
CA GLN A 55 -23.25 16.25 -13.61
C GLN A 55 -24.35 15.29 -13.14
N GLY A 56 -24.26 14.84 -11.89
CA GLY A 56 -25.39 14.29 -11.14
C GLY A 56 -25.97 15.35 -10.21
N PHE A 57 -27.22 15.18 -9.78
CA PHE A 57 -27.90 16.07 -8.81
C PHE A 57 -26.98 16.38 -7.61
N GLY A 58 -26.44 17.60 -7.56
CA GLY A 58 -25.74 18.17 -6.40
C GLY A 58 -24.24 17.91 -6.25
N SER A 59 -23.56 17.18 -7.15
CA SER A 59 -22.09 17.00 -7.05
C SER A 59 -21.42 16.77 -8.40
N THR A 60 -20.42 17.60 -8.73
CA THR A 60 -19.52 17.38 -9.88
C THR A 60 -18.53 16.26 -9.53
N ARG A 61 -18.66 15.09 -10.15
CA ARG A 61 -17.64 14.03 -10.09
C ARG A 61 -16.75 14.13 -11.32
N MET A 62 -15.46 14.34 -11.10
CA MET A 62 -14.44 14.33 -12.13
C MET A 62 -13.85 12.91 -12.16
N TYR A 63 -13.81 12.30 -13.35
CA TYR A 63 -13.28 10.96 -13.56
C TYR A 63 -11.96 11.05 -14.32
N LEU A 64 -10.96 10.28 -13.87
CA LEU A 64 -9.72 10.07 -14.62
C LEU A 64 -9.88 8.87 -15.54
N ASP A 65 -9.61 9.04 -16.83
CA ASP A 65 -9.44 7.91 -17.73
C ASP A 65 -8.09 7.25 -17.46
N THR A 66 -8.11 6.07 -16.84
CA THR A 66 -6.91 5.31 -16.46
C THR A 66 -6.57 4.20 -17.47
N SER A 67 -7.23 4.14 -18.62
CA SER A 67 -7.10 3.03 -19.58
C SER A 67 -5.69 2.90 -20.19
N HIS A 68 -4.91 3.97 -20.19
CA HIS A 68 -3.55 4.04 -20.72
C HIS A 68 -2.47 3.93 -19.64
N LEU A 69 -2.85 3.82 -18.36
CA LEU A 69 -1.90 3.74 -17.26
C LEU A 69 -1.37 2.30 -17.08
N PRO A 70 -0.15 2.12 -16.55
CA PRO A 70 0.48 0.80 -16.42
C PRO A 70 -0.17 -0.09 -15.34
N MET A 71 -1.30 0.33 -14.76
CA MET A 71 -1.98 -0.34 -13.67
C MET A 71 -3.48 -0.03 -13.67
N GLY A 72 -4.27 -0.96 -13.10
CA GLY A 72 -5.72 -0.76 -12.97
C GLY A 72 -6.08 0.28 -11.90
N GLU A 73 -7.32 0.79 -11.93
CA GLU A 73 -7.78 1.88 -11.03
C GLU A 73 -7.55 1.61 -9.53
N LYS A 74 -7.84 0.39 -9.04
CA LYS A 74 -7.65 0.03 -7.63
C LYS A 74 -6.19 -0.03 -7.23
N GLU A 75 -5.35 -0.55 -8.12
CA GLU A 75 -3.90 -0.59 -7.95
C GLU A 75 -3.34 0.83 -7.96
N LEU A 76 -3.77 1.68 -8.89
CA LEU A 76 -3.41 3.10 -8.96
C LEU A 76 -3.79 3.88 -7.71
N THR A 77 -5.01 3.67 -7.20
CA THR A 77 -5.47 4.33 -5.97
C THR A 77 -4.57 3.94 -4.80
N PHE A 78 -4.30 2.64 -4.64
CA PHE A 78 -3.38 2.17 -3.62
C PHE A 78 -1.99 2.79 -3.80
N PHE A 79 -1.46 2.76 -5.02
CA PHE A 79 -0.13 3.24 -5.38
C PHE A 79 0.03 4.73 -5.06
N ILE A 80 -0.91 5.58 -5.51
CA ILE A 80 -0.92 7.02 -5.21
C ILE A 80 -0.96 7.27 -3.72
N THR A 81 -1.85 6.57 -2.99
CA THR A 81 -1.96 6.76 -1.53
C THR A 81 -0.68 6.35 -0.82
N ALA A 82 -0.17 5.17 -1.13
CA ALA A 82 1.01 4.59 -0.50
C ALA A 82 2.22 5.50 -0.70
N PHE A 83 2.51 5.90 -1.94
CA PHE A 83 3.63 6.77 -2.23
C PHE A 83 3.44 8.19 -1.70
N SER A 84 2.21 8.70 -1.61
CA SER A 84 1.96 10.00 -0.97
C SER A 84 2.23 9.96 0.53
N MET A 85 1.86 8.87 1.22
CA MET A 85 2.18 8.68 2.64
C MET A 85 3.68 8.52 2.86
N LEU A 86 4.36 7.70 2.05
CA LEU A 86 5.82 7.56 2.11
C LEU A 86 6.52 8.90 1.85
N ALA A 87 5.99 9.72 0.94
CA ALA A 87 6.51 11.05 0.66
C ALA A 87 6.37 12.01 1.84
N LYS A 88 5.19 12.07 2.47
CA LYS A 88 4.98 12.89 3.66
C LYS A 88 5.76 12.40 4.88
N LEU A 89 5.99 11.08 4.99
CA LEU A 89 6.81 10.50 6.04
C LEU A 89 8.29 10.87 5.87
N ALA A 90 8.83 10.70 4.66
CA ALA A 90 10.22 11.02 4.37
C ALA A 90 10.52 12.53 4.31
N ASP A 91 9.50 13.39 4.24
CA ASP A 91 9.64 14.85 4.25
C ASP A 91 9.25 15.43 5.63
N ALA A 92 9.15 14.60 6.68
CA ALA A 92 8.64 14.99 7.98
C ALA A 92 9.44 16.13 8.65
N ASP A 93 10.76 16.15 8.41
CA ASP A 93 11.68 17.16 8.94
C ASP A 93 11.77 18.40 8.02
N GLY A 94 11.10 18.40 6.86
CA GLY A 94 11.05 19.51 5.90
C GLY A 94 12.25 19.65 4.96
N ASP A 95 13.36 18.98 5.26
CA ASP A 95 14.59 18.98 4.46
C ASP A 95 15.02 17.56 4.10
N ILE A 96 14.70 17.12 2.87
CA ILE A 96 15.20 15.82 2.36
C ILE A 96 16.69 15.93 2.01
N SER A 97 17.50 15.19 2.76
CA SER A 97 18.92 15.02 2.52
C SER A 97 19.20 14.24 1.21
N SER A 98 20.42 14.37 0.68
CA SER A 98 20.87 13.52 -0.44
C SER A 98 20.90 12.03 -0.10
N THR A 99 21.00 11.70 1.19
CA THR A 99 20.98 10.33 1.71
C THR A 99 19.57 9.77 1.65
N GLU A 100 18.55 10.51 2.10
CA GLU A 100 17.15 10.11 2.01
C GLU A 100 16.67 9.92 0.57
N LYS A 101 17.07 10.79 -0.37
CA LYS A 101 16.75 10.58 -1.80
C LYS A 101 17.28 9.24 -2.31
N ARG A 102 18.48 8.87 -1.87
CA ARG A 102 19.11 7.58 -2.21
C ARG A 102 18.37 6.43 -1.54
N THR A 103 17.94 6.59 -0.30
CA THR A 103 17.15 5.62 0.46
C THR A 103 15.79 5.39 -0.19
N ILE A 104 15.06 6.44 -0.56
CA ILE A 104 13.78 6.37 -1.27
C ILE A 104 13.99 5.69 -2.63
N GLY A 105 15.01 6.09 -3.39
CA GLY A 105 15.34 5.48 -4.67
C GLY A 105 15.65 3.99 -4.54
N ARG A 106 16.41 3.59 -3.51
CA ARG A 106 16.73 2.20 -3.21
C ARG A 106 15.50 1.42 -2.75
N PHE A 107 14.64 2.02 -1.94
CA PHE A 107 13.40 1.40 -1.50
C PHE A 107 12.46 1.14 -2.69
N ILE A 108 12.38 2.09 -3.62
CA ILE A 108 11.64 1.99 -4.88
C ILE A 108 12.22 0.89 -5.80
N GLN A 109 13.53 0.91 -6.03
CA GLN A 109 14.19 0.02 -7.00
C GLN A 109 14.44 -1.38 -6.45
N ASP A 110 15.03 -1.49 -5.27
CA ASP A 110 15.47 -2.77 -4.71
C ASP A 110 14.39 -3.41 -3.83
N GLY A 111 13.64 -2.59 -3.09
CA GLY A 111 12.58 -3.06 -2.20
C GLY A 111 11.30 -3.43 -2.97
N LEU A 112 10.76 -2.47 -3.72
CA LEU A 112 9.50 -2.65 -4.45
C LEU A 112 9.67 -3.28 -5.84
N LYS A 113 10.89 -3.31 -6.38
CA LYS A 113 11.22 -3.86 -7.72
C LYS A 113 10.32 -3.30 -8.82
N LEU A 114 10.08 -1.99 -8.76
CA LEU A 114 9.27 -1.31 -9.77
C LEU A 114 9.96 -1.35 -11.14
N ASP A 115 9.18 -1.54 -12.20
CA ASP A 115 9.65 -1.28 -13.55
C ASP A 115 9.92 0.22 -13.75
N GLN A 116 10.44 0.59 -14.93
CA GLN A 116 10.79 1.97 -15.22
C GLN A 116 9.57 2.91 -15.15
N ASP A 117 8.44 2.51 -15.73
CA ASP A 117 7.23 3.34 -15.79
C ASP A 117 6.64 3.57 -14.39
N LYS A 118 6.55 2.51 -13.58
CA LYS A 118 6.09 2.59 -12.18
C LYS A 118 7.06 3.38 -11.32
N SER A 119 8.37 3.29 -11.57
CA SER A 119 9.39 4.08 -10.87
C SER A 119 9.25 5.58 -11.17
N GLU A 120 9.10 5.95 -12.43
CA GLU A 120 8.89 7.34 -12.85
C GLU A 120 7.58 7.90 -12.28
N LEU A 121 6.52 7.09 -12.28
CA LEU A 121 5.25 7.46 -11.67
C LEU A 121 5.39 7.65 -10.15
N ALA A 122 6.04 6.72 -9.45
CA ALA A 122 6.28 6.81 -8.00
C ALA A 122 7.02 8.10 -7.63
N LEU A 123 8.10 8.43 -8.36
CA LEU A 123 8.86 9.67 -8.15
C LEU A 123 8.03 10.92 -8.41
N THR A 124 7.15 10.87 -9.41
CA THR A 124 6.25 11.98 -9.74
C THR A 124 5.21 12.18 -8.64
N ILE A 125 4.56 11.10 -8.18
CA ILE A 125 3.64 11.12 -7.03
C ILE A 125 4.35 11.69 -5.81
N PHE A 126 5.58 11.23 -5.53
CA PHE A 126 6.36 11.68 -4.38
C PHE A 126 6.57 13.20 -4.40
N ARG A 127 6.97 13.75 -5.56
CA ARG A 127 7.16 15.19 -5.74
C ARG A 127 5.86 15.97 -5.58
N VAL A 128 4.77 15.48 -6.15
CA VAL A 128 3.46 16.12 -6.08
C VAL A 128 2.93 16.10 -4.64
N ALA A 129 2.95 14.95 -3.99
CA ALA A 129 2.43 14.75 -2.64
C ALA A 129 3.07 15.70 -1.62
N ARG A 130 4.36 16.02 -1.76
CA ARG A 130 5.02 16.99 -0.88
C ARG A 130 4.40 18.39 -0.96
N ASN A 131 4.02 18.82 -2.15
CA ASN A 131 3.57 20.19 -2.43
C ASN A 131 2.05 20.38 -2.31
N VAL A 132 1.27 19.30 -2.23
CA VAL A 132 -0.18 19.43 -2.00
C VAL A 132 -0.47 19.76 -0.54
N ASP A 133 -1.48 20.60 -0.33
CA ASP A 133 -1.97 21.08 0.97
C ASP A 133 -2.83 20.02 1.67
N PHE A 134 -2.24 18.83 1.84
CA PHE A 134 -2.79 17.74 2.63
C PHE A 134 -1.74 17.25 3.61
N THR A 135 -2.19 16.85 4.79
CA THR A 135 -1.33 16.30 5.83
C THR A 135 -1.11 14.81 5.62
N PHE A 136 -0.10 14.24 6.29
CA PHE A 136 0.08 12.79 6.37
C PHE A 136 -1.19 12.08 6.90
N GLU A 137 -1.86 12.67 7.89
CA GLU A 137 -3.07 12.11 8.49
C GLU A 137 -4.23 12.00 7.48
N ASP A 138 -4.36 12.98 6.58
CA ASP A 138 -5.41 12.95 5.55
C ASP A 138 -5.23 11.76 4.60
N PHE A 139 -3.98 11.52 4.17
CA PHE A 139 -3.66 10.33 3.36
C PHE A 139 -3.87 9.04 4.15
N ALA A 140 -3.48 9.00 5.42
CA ALA A 140 -3.69 7.83 6.28
C ALA A 140 -5.19 7.49 6.43
N LYS A 141 -6.04 8.49 6.64
CA LYS A 141 -7.50 8.31 6.74
C LYS A 141 -8.07 7.76 5.44
N GLN A 142 -7.61 8.29 4.31
CA GLN A 142 -8.07 7.81 3.01
C GLN A 142 -7.60 6.37 2.74
N PHE A 143 -6.37 6.03 3.11
CA PHE A 143 -5.85 4.67 3.04
C PHE A 143 -6.66 3.70 3.92
N LYS A 144 -7.01 4.11 5.14
CA LYS A 144 -7.87 3.34 6.05
C LYS A 144 -9.23 3.09 5.44
N GLU A 145 -9.87 4.11 4.87
CA GLU A 145 -11.20 3.97 4.27
C GLU A 145 -11.21 2.98 3.10
N ILE A 146 -10.20 3.04 2.23
CA ILE A 146 -10.04 2.11 1.10
C ILE A 146 -9.84 0.67 1.59
N ASN A 147 -9.14 0.50 2.72
CA ASN A 147 -8.76 -0.80 3.26
C ASN A 147 -9.52 -1.20 4.54
N LYS A 148 -10.69 -0.58 4.80
CA LYS A 148 -11.39 -0.69 6.10
C LYS A 148 -11.78 -2.12 6.51
N ARG A 149 -11.97 -3.01 5.55
CA ARG A 149 -12.29 -4.44 5.78
C ARG A 149 -11.08 -5.36 5.72
N LYS A 150 -9.88 -4.80 5.62
CA LYS A 150 -8.61 -5.53 5.44
C LYS A 150 -7.61 -5.11 6.54
N PRO A 151 -7.83 -5.48 7.80
CA PRO A 151 -6.94 -5.08 8.90
C PRO A 151 -5.49 -5.56 8.66
N ALA A 152 -5.31 -6.74 8.07
CA ALA A 152 -3.99 -7.24 7.72
C ALA A 152 -3.27 -6.37 6.66
N MET A 153 -4.00 -5.74 5.73
CA MET A 153 -3.41 -4.79 4.77
C MET A 153 -2.87 -3.54 5.47
N LEU A 154 -3.60 -3.02 6.46
CA LEU A 154 -3.17 -1.86 7.26
C LEU A 154 -1.92 -2.17 8.07
N GLU A 155 -1.86 -3.36 8.69
CA GLU A 155 -0.66 -3.82 9.39
C GLU A 155 0.53 -3.99 8.44
N SER A 156 0.34 -4.61 7.28
CA SER A 156 1.42 -4.76 6.29
C SER A 156 1.92 -3.42 5.80
N PHE A 157 1.03 -2.45 5.58
CA PHE A 157 1.42 -1.12 5.15
C PHE A 157 2.12 -0.33 6.27
N MET A 158 1.72 -0.51 7.53
CA MET A 158 2.48 0.01 8.68
C MET A 158 3.91 -0.55 8.70
N ASP A 159 4.08 -1.84 8.40
CA ASP A 159 5.40 -2.49 8.30
C ASP A 159 6.28 -1.80 7.22
N VAL A 160 5.70 -1.42 6.09
CA VAL A 160 6.36 -0.66 5.01
C VAL A 160 6.77 0.75 5.47
N LEU A 161 5.89 1.47 6.17
CA LEU A 161 6.20 2.80 6.70
C LEU A 161 7.37 2.76 7.69
N LEU A 162 7.36 1.78 8.60
CA LEU A 162 8.43 1.57 9.56
C LEU A 162 9.75 1.17 8.89
N ALA A 163 9.70 0.33 7.86
CA ALA A 163 10.88 -0.07 7.10
C ALA A 163 11.53 1.12 6.38
N LEU A 164 10.74 2.05 5.85
CA LEU A 164 11.26 3.26 5.22
C LEU A 164 11.92 4.17 6.26
N ALA A 165 11.24 4.43 7.38
CA ALA A 165 11.75 5.30 8.45
C ALA A 165 13.00 4.71 9.14
N ALA A 166 13.15 3.38 9.16
CA ALA A 166 14.28 2.72 9.81
C ALA A 166 15.54 2.67 8.96
N ALA A 167 15.49 3.16 7.72
CA ALA A 167 16.61 3.09 6.80
C ALA A 167 17.89 3.77 7.32
N ASP A 168 17.75 4.86 8.08
CA ASP A 168 18.86 5.57 8.70
C ASP A 168 19.14 5.11 10.16
N GLN A 169 18.58 3.95 10.56
CA GLN A 169 18.75 3.27 11.87
C GLN A 169 18.23 4.04 13.11
N VAL A 170 17.83 5.30 12.95
CA VAL A 170 17.28 6.13 14.02
C VAL A 170 16.09 6.91 13.47
N PHE A 171 14.91 6.74 14.07
CA PHE A 171 13.76 7.58 13.72
C PHE A 171 13.97 9.03 14.18
N SER A 172 13.59 9.99 13.36
CA SER A 172 13.45 11.39 13.79
C SER A 172 12.29 11.55 14.79
N ALA A 173 12.21 12.70 15.49
CA ALA A 173 11.09 12.94 16.40
C ALA A 173 9.78 13.14 15.62
N GLU A 174 9.86 13.66 14.40
CA GLU A 174 8.76 13.96 13.51
C GLU A 174 8.26 12.69 12.84
N GLU A 175 9.15 11.82 12.37
CA GLU A 175 8.79 10.49 11.85
C GLU A 175 8.06 9.66 12.90
N ARG A 176 8.53 9.68 14.16
CA ARG A 176 7.84 9.02 15.28
C ARG A 176 6.41 9.54 15.45
N LYS A 177 6.21 10.86 15.39
CA LYS A 177 4.86 11.46 15.48
C LYS A 177 3.98 10.95 14.34
N LEU A 178 4.47 10.93 13.11
CA LEU A 178 3.69 10.47 11.94
C LEU A 178 3.36 8.97 12.00
N LEU A 179 4.31 8.14 12.44
CA LEU A 179 4.07 6.71 12.65
C LEU A 179 3.03 6.45 13.75
N THR A 180 3.05 7.24 14.82
CA THR A 180 2.00 7.25 15.86
C THR A 180 0.65 7.67 15.29
N VAL A 181 0.59 8.68 14.43
CA VAL A 181 -0.65 9.07 13.73
C VAL A 181 -1.17 7.92 12.86
N ALA A 182 -0.30 7.27 12.07
CA ALA A 182 -0.70 6.12 11.26
C ALA A 182 -1.22 4.97 12.13
N ARG A 183 -0.60 4.69 13.29
CA ARG A 183 -1.08 3.66 14.23
C ARG A 183 -2.52 3.93 14.64
N ASP A 184 -2.81 5.16 15.05
CA ASP A 184 -4.14 5.55 15.54
C ASP A 184 -5.18 5.47 14.44
N VAL A 185 -4.88 5.99 13.25
CA VAL A 185 -5.79 5.94 12.10
C VAL A 185 -6.01 4.51 11.61
N PHE A 186 -4.98 3.66 11.65
CA PHE A 186 -5.10 2.26 11.24
C PHE A 186 -5.77 1.39 12.29
N GLU A 187 -5.94 1.90 13.51
CA GLU A 187 -6.48 1.20 14.69
C GLU A 187 -5.60 0.00 15.10
N ILE A 188 -4.27 0.17 14.98
CA ILE A 188 -3.29 -0.83 15.41
C ILE A 188 -3.06 -0.64 16.90
N SER A 189 -3.19 -1.71 17.69
CA SER A 189 -2.96 -1.64 19.13
C SER A 189 -1.52 -1.26 19.46
N GLU A 190 -1.31 -0.57 20.57
CA GLU A 190 0.03 -0.14 21.02
C GLU A 190 1.02 -1.30 21.11
N ALA A 191 0.59 -2.41 21.71
CA ALA A 191 1.42 -3.62 21.83
C ALA A 191 1.82 -4.18 20.46
N ARG A 192 0.94 -4.10 19.46
CA ARG A 192 1.23 -4.55 18.10
C ARG A 192 2.15 -3.57 17.37
N PHE A 193 1.93 -2.27 17.53
CA PHE A 193 2.76 -1.23 16.95
C PHE A 193 4.20 -1.29 17.48
N GLU A 194 4.39 -1.42 18.80
CA GLU A 194 5.71 -1.57 19.39
C GLU A 194 6.41 -2.86 18.93
N GLN A 195 5.68 -3.97 18.74
CA GLN A 195 6.24 -5.19 18.14
C GLN A 195 6.72 -4.96 16.69
N LEU A 196 5.96 -4.24 15.88
CA LEU A 196 6.34 -3.92 14.51
C LEU A 196 7.56 -2.98 14.50
N LYS A 197 7.54 -1.94 15.33
CA LYS A 197 8.61 -0.95 15.46
C LYS A 197 9.92 -1.54 15.95
N GLN A 198 9.87 -2.40 16.97
CA GLN A 198 11.04 -3.09 17.49
C GLN A 198 11.75 -3.89 16.39
N ARG A 199 11.02 -4.56 15.50
CA ARG A 199 11.62 -5.30 14.38
C ARG A 199 12.53 -4.45 13.48
N HIS A 200 12.22 -3.16 13.30
CA HIS A 200 12.95 -2.28 12.39
C HIS A 200 14.06 -1.46 13.06
N LEU A 201 13.93 -1.17 14.36
CA LEU A 201 15.00 -0.53 15.16
C LEU A 201 16.14 -1.47 15.53
N GLN A 202 15.96 -2.75 15.21
CA GLN A 202 16.79 -3.86 15.59
C GLN A 202 17.77 -4.25 14.46
N ASP A 203 18.00 -3.39 13.46
CA ASP A 203 19.01 -3.65 12.43
C ASP A 203 20.44 -3.34 12.93
N ALA A 204 20.93 -4.15 13.86
CA ALA A 204 22.37 -4.32 14.11
C ALA A 204 22.82 -5.70 13.59
N ASN A 205 22.88 -5.82 12.26
CA ASN A 205 23.71 -6.70 11.42
C ASN A 205 24.10 -8.11 11.93
N THR A 206 23.28 -8.77 12.74
CA THR A 206 23.55 -10.12 13.26
C THR A 206 22.36 -11.06 13.04
N PRO A 207 22.59 -12.35 12.69
CA PRO A 207 21.52 -13.31 12.41
C PRO A 207 20.47 -13.46 13.53
N TYR A 208 20.91 -13.46 14.79
CA TYR A 208 20.02 -13.52 15.96
C TYR A 208 19.07 -12.32 16.01
N HIS A 209 19.57 -11.16 15.57
CA HIS A 209 18.81 -9.93 15.56
C HIS A 209 17.67 -9.92 14.55
N VAL A 210 17.93 -10.45 13.35
CA VAL A 210 16.91 -10.62 12.29
C VAL A 210 15.76 -11.52 12.75
N LEU A 211 16.04 -12.49 13.63
CA LEU A 211 15.02 -13.36 14.22
C LEU A 211 14.40 -12.81 15.51
N GLY A 212 14.80 -11.61 15.97
CA GLY A 212 14.34 -11.03 17.23
C GLY A 212 14.74 -11.87 18.46
N CYS A 213 15.92 -12.49 18.40
CA CYS A 213 16.48 -13.36 19.44
C CYS A 213 17.83 -12.81 19.92
N SER A 214 18.24 -13.24 21.11
CA SER A 214 19.60 -13.05 21.64
C SER A 214 20.50 -14.21 21.20
N PRO A 215 21.82 -13.99 21.01
CA PRO A 215 22.80 -15.08 20.86
C PRO A 215 22.80 -16.08 22.02
N ASN A 216 22.31 -15.67 23.20
CA ASN A 216 22.18 -16.54 24.38
C ASN A 216 20.81 -17.24 24.47
N ASP A 217 19.88 -16.98 23.54
CA ASP A 217 18.57 -17.64 23.57
C ASP A 217 18.70 -19.11 23.16
N PRO A 218 17.97 -20.03 23.81
CA PRO A 218 18.01 -21.44 23.42
C PRO A 218 17.38 -21.64 22.02
N LEU A 219 17.91 -22.63 21.29
CA LEU A 219 17.53 -22.93 19.89
C LEU A 219 16.04 -23.17 19.67
N ASP A 220 15.29 -23.60 20.70
CA ASP A 220 13.84 -23.77 20.63
C ASP A 220 13.09 -22.44 20.54
N VAL A 221 13.60 -21.40 21.22
CA VAL A 221 13.10 -20.02 21.15
C VAL A 221 13.41 -19.42 19.78
N VAL A 222 14.63 -19.63 19.28
CA VAL A 222 15.04 -19.20 17.94
C VAL A 222 14.15 -19.83 16.85
N LYS A 223 13.90 -21.15 16.94
CA LYS A 223 13.04 -21.86 15.98
C LYS A 223 11.58 -21.41 16.05
N LYS A 224 11.04 -21.12 17.25
CA LYS A 224 9.69 -20.57 17.42
C LYS A 224 9.57 -19.18 16.78
N ASN A 225 10.56 -18.32 16.98
CA ASN A 225 10.57 -16.98 16.40
C ASN A 225 10.72 -17.03 14.87
N TYR A 226 11.58 -17.90 14.34
CA TYR A 226 11.65 -18.20 12.91
C TYR A 226 10.29 -18.62 12.35
N GLN A 227 9.64 -19.65 12.90
CA GLN A 227 8.32 -20.12 12.41
C GLN A 227 7.26 -19.01 12.43
N LYS A 228 7.24 -18.19 13.48
CA LYS A 228 6.34 -17.04 13.61
C LYS A 228 6.60 -16.00 12.52
N LEU A 229 7.86 -15.65 12.29
CA LEU A 229 8.27 -14.66 11.29
C LEU A 229 8.05 -15.19 9.86
N SER A 230 8.41 -16.43 9.57
CA SER A 230 8.18 -17.08 8.27
C SER A 230 6.69 -17.12 7.90
N LYS A 231 5.80 -17.47 8.84
CA LYS A 231 4.35 -17.46 8.58
C LYS A 231 3.79 -16.05 8.36
N GLN A 232 4.40 -15.03 8.95
CA GLN A 232 3.97 -13.63 8.82
C GLN A 232 4.43 -13.02 7.50
N TRP A 233 5.67 -13.29 7.10
CA TRP A 233 6.28 -12.74 5.89
C TRP A 233 6.15 -13.63 4.67
N HIS A 234 5.54 -14.81 4.81
CA HIS A 234 5.36 -15.72 3.69
C HIS A 234 4.72 -14.96 2.51
N PRO A 235 5.32 -15.00 1.31
CA PRO A 235 4.86 -14.21 0.16
C PRO A 235 3.37 -14.46 -0.14
N ASP A 236 2.89 -15.68 0.09
CA ASP A 236 1.47 -16.04 -0.04
C ASP A 236 0.53 -15.18 0.82
N ARG A 237 0.98 -14.68 1.98
CA ARG A 237 0.15 -13.82 2.82
C ARG A 237 -0.06 -12.46 2.18
N ALA A 238 1.00 -11.82 1.69
CA ALA A 238 0.89 -10.52 1.02
C ALA A 238 0.01 -10.61 -0.24
N VAL A 239 0.16 -11.71 -0.99
CA VAL A 239 -0.71 -12.02 -2.15
C VAL A 239 -2.17 -12.23 -1.73
N LYS A 240 -2.41 -12.98 -0.65
CA LYS A 240 -3.77 -13.25 -0.13
C LYS A 240 -4.49 -11.99 0.35
N GLU A 241 -3.77 -11.03 0.92
CA GLU A 241 -4.35 -9.76 1.39
C GLU A 241 -4.62 -8.76 0.25
N GLY A 242 -4.17 -9.08 -0.96
CA GLY A 242 -4.35 -8.26 -2.16
C GLY A 242 -3.45 -7.03 -2.18
N MET A 243 -2.24 -7.13 -1.61
CA MET A 243 -1.19 -6.14 -1.87
C MET A 243 -0.79 -6.18 -3.34
N PRO A 244 -0.50 -5.02 -3.96
CA PRO A 244 0.16 -5.01 -5.25
C PRO A 244 1.47 -5.81 -5.19
N ALA A 245 1.83 -6.41 -6.32
CA ALA A 245 2.96 -7.35 -6.41
C ALA A 245 4.27 -6.75 -5.90
N GLU A 246 4.43 -5.45 -6.12
CA GLU A 246 5.58 -4.63 -5.75
C GLU A 246 5.75 -4.56 -4.23
N PHE A 247 4.65 -4.29 -3.51
CA PHE A 247 4.66 -4.24 -2.05
C PHE A 247 4.76 -5.64 -1.43
N SER A 248 4.28 -6.67 -2.15
CA SER A 248 4.51 -8.07 -1.77
C SER A 248 5.97 -8.51 -1.95
N ALA A 249 6.73 -7.89 -2.87
CA ALA A 249 8.14 -8.19 -3.09
C ALA A 249 9.02 -7.77 -1.91
N VAL A 250 8.70 -6.64 -1.26
CA VAL A 250 9.34 -6.23 0.01
C VAL A 250 9.13 -7.30 1.08
N ALA A 251 7.91 -7.83 1.18
CA ALA A 251 7.59 -8.91 2.11
C ALA A 251 8.38 -10.20 1.80
N LYS A 252 8.54 -10.52 0.52
CA LYS A 252 9.37 -11.65 0.05
C LYS A 252 10.85 -11.47 0.38
N GLN A 253 11.42 -10.30 0.12
CA GLN A 253 12.83 -10.03 0.44
C GLN A 253 13.08 -10.15 1.94
N LYS A 254 12.14 -9.71 2.78
CA LYS A 254 12.20 -9.90 4.23
C LYS A 254 12.06 -11.37 4.63
N TYR A 255 11.20 -12.15 3.97
CA TYR A 255 11.14 -13.60 4.15
C TYR A 255 12.48 -14.28 3.85
N GLU A 256 13.14 -13.90 2.76
CA GLU A 256 14.47 -14.42 2.39
C GLU A 256 15.54 -14.02 3.44
N GLN A 257 15.49 -12.81 4.00
CA GLN A 257 16.37 -12.40 5.10
C GLN A 257 16.16 -13.25 6.36
N ILE A 258 14.90 -13.58 6.68
CA ILE A 258 14.55 -14.45 7.82
C ILE A 258 15.08 -15.87 7.62
N GLU A 259 14.94 -16.43 6.41
CA GLU A 259 15.48 -17.75 6.08
C GLU A 259 17.02 -17.76 6.15
N ALA A 260 17.67 -16.73 5.60
CA ALA A 260 19.13 -16.61 5.62
C ALA A 260 19.67 -16.48 7.06
N ALA A 261 19.01 -15.70 7.92
CA ALA A 261 19.38 -15.54 9.31
C ALA A 261 19.25 -16.86 10.10
N PHE A 262 18.17 -17.61 9.89
CA PHE A 262 18.00 -18.90 10.55
C PHE A 262 19.03 -19.93 10.07
N ALA A 263 19.34 -19.94 8.77
CA ALA A 263 20.37 -20.81 8.22
C ALA A 263 21.76 -20.51 8.83
N ALA A 264 22.11 -19.23 8.97
CA ALA A 264 23.38 -18.80 9.58
C ALA A 264 23.50 -19.27 11.05
N ILE A 265 22.43 -19.12 11.85
CA ILE A 265 22.43 -19.58 13.25
C ILE A 265 22.53 -21.11 13.34
N GLN A 266 21.85 -21.84 12.44
CA GLN A 266 21.94 -23.30 12.39
C GLN A 266 23.36 -23.78 12.06
N SER A 267 24.06 -23.09 11.14
CA SER A 267 25.44 -23.45 10.82
C SER A 267 26.40 -23.20 11.99
N GLU A 268 26.24 -22.10 12.74
CA GLU A 268 27.05 -21.82 13.94
C GLU A 268 26.82 -22.86 15.05
N SER A 269 25.56 -23.32 15.19
CA SER A 269 25.16 -24.29 16.22
C SER A 269 25.52 -25.74 15.89
N GLY A 270 25.87 -26.03 14.63
CA GLY A 270 26.20 -27.37 14.14
C GLY A 270 27.70 -27.68 14.09
N ASP A 271 28.55 -26.64 14.16
CA ASP A 271 30.02 -26.74 14.17
C ASP A 271 30.63 -26.67 15.58
N SER A 272 29.79 -26.60 16.63
CA SER A 272 30.17 -26.63 18.06
C SER A 272 29.72 -27.91 18.74
#